data_AF-A0A5A9P6T1-F1
#
_entry.id   AF-A0A5A9P6T1-F1
#
_cell.length_a   1.000
_cell.length_b   1.000
_cell.length_c   1.000
_cell.angle_alpha   90.00
_cell.angle_beta   90.00
_cell.angle_gamma   90.00
#
_symmetry.space_group_name_H-M   'P 1'
#
loop_
_entity.id
_entity.type
_entity.pdbx_description
1 polymer ?
#
loop_
_entity_poly.entity_id
_entity_poly.type
_entity_poly.pdbx_seq_one_letter_code
_entity_poly.pdbx_strand_id
1 'polypeptide(L)'
;MVLVVWCTNPLEDSHTAEKHCSLDWIEEVEEKFDFSLRDDVQAMVHDNAANVVKAIRILEERHGVASLPCDGHTTQLIVNHALKDSRINKALGGARSLVGYFHRSDVATMKLKLKQEQMGTAHHKLTQDVAVSWNSSYDMITRLLEQRWPVTPTLSDPEVTRAAKHYLDMKADLEASWRNYSKHLSPSRKPPSS
;
A
#
# COMPACT_ATOMS: atom_id res chain seq x y z
N MET A 1 -12.64 -2.71 -23.98
CA MET A 1 -11.18 -2.58 -23.77
C MET A 1 -10.62 -3.98 -23.67
N VAL A 2 -9.80 -4.39 -24.64
CA VAL A 2 -9.09 -5.67 -24.60
C VAL A 2 -7.70 -5.38 -24.06
N LEU A 3 -7.27 -6.13 -23.05
CA LEU A 3 -5.90 -6.07 -22.54
C LEU A 3 -5.13 -7.25 -23.12
N VAL A 4 -4.02 -6.98 -23.79
CA VAL A 4 -3.10 -8.00 -24.29
C VAL A 4 -1.73 -7.73 -23.69
N VAL A 5 -1.10 -8.76 -23.12
CA VAL A 5 0.27 -8.66 -22.62
C VAL A 5 1.20 -9.07 -23.75
N TRP A 6 2.06 -8.16 -24.19
CA TRP A 6 3.00 -8.42 -25.29
C TRP A 6 4.31 -9.04 -24.79
N CYS A 7 4.83 -8.58 -23.66
CA CYS A 7 6.09 -9.07 -23.11
C CYS A 7 6.16 -8.90 -21.58
N THR A 8 6.95 -9.76 -20.94
CA THR A 8 7.38 -9.62 -19.54
C THR A 8 8.85 -10.05 -19.47
N ASN A 9 9.75 -9.10 -19.22
CA ASN A 9 11.19 -9.37 -19.10
C ASN A 9 11.64 -9.18 -17.65
N PRO A 10 12.59 -10.01 -17.15
CA PRO A 10 13.22 -9.78 -15.86
C PRO A 10 14.12 -8.55 -15.92
N LEU A 11 14.01 -7.65 -14.94
CA LEU A 11 14.92 -6.53 -14.74
C LEU A 11 16.18 -7.03 -14.01
N GLU A 12 17.35 -6.88 -14.63
CA GLU A 12 18.63 -7.14 -13.97
C GLU A 12 19.05 -5.96 -13.08
N ASP A 13 19.49 -6.24 -11.84
CA ASP A 13 19.75 -5.28 -10.74
C ASP A 13 21.01 -4.39 -10.94
N SER A 14 21.15 -3.73 -12.10
CA SER A 14 22.20 -2.72 -12.28
C SER A 14 21.61 -1.32 -12.53
N HIS A 15 21.64 -0.48 -11.49
CA HIS A 15 21.04 0.86 -11.43
C HIS A 15 21.53 1.88 -12.48
N THR A 16 22.49 1.51 -13.34
CA THR A 16 23.00 2.33 -14.46
C THR A 16 22.55 1.80 -15.83
N ALA A 17 22.22 0.51 -15.96
CA ALA A 17 21.80 -0.12 -17.21
C ALA A 17 20.28 0.01 -17.47
N GLU A 18 19.48 0.29 -16.44
CA GLU A 18 18.01 0.32 -16.51
C GLU A 18 17.43 1.24 -17.61
N LYS A 19 18.12 2.35 -17.94
CA LYS A 19 17.69 3.25 -19.02
C LYS A 19 17.80 2.62 -20.39
N HIS A 20 18.90 1.91 -20.64
CA HIS A 20 19.13 1.21 -21.91
C HIS A 20 18.20 0.02 -22.00
N CYS A 21 18.12 -0.82 -20.95
CA CYS A 21 17.23 -1.98 -20.96
C CYS A 21 15.76 -1.62 -21.22
N SER A 22 15.23 -0.57 -20.58
CA SER A 22 13.81 -0.19 -20.80
C SER A 22 13.54 0.31 -22.23
N LEU A 23 14.51 1.01 -22.84
CA LEU A 23 14.42 1.47 -24.22
C LEU A 23 14.54 0.31 -25.20
N ASP A 24 15.60 -0.48 -25.03
CA ASP A 24 15.94 -1.62 -25.88
C ASP A 24 14.76 -2.61 -25.92
N TRP A 25 14.12 -2.87 -24.78
CA TRP A 25 12.94 -3.76 -24.74
C TRP A 25 11.72 -3.23 -25.47
N ILE A 26 11.50 -1.92 -25.48
CA ILE A 26 10.35 -1.34 -26.16
C ILE A 26 10.57 -1.39 -27.68
N GLU A 27 11.79 -1.11 -28.14
CA GLU A 27 12.20 -1.23 -29.54
C GLU A 27 12.20 -2.71 -29.99
N GLU A 28 12.65 -3.65 -29.15
CA GLU A 28 12.53 -5.10 -29.43
C GLU A 28 11.06 -5.55 -29.56
N VAL A 29 10.16 -4.98 -28.77
CA VAL A 29 8.73 -5.26 -28.86
C VAL A 29 8.14 -4.70 -30.15
N GLU A 30 8.56 -3.50 -30.56
CA GLU A 30 8.23 -2.91 -31.87
C GLU A 30 8.59 -3.88 -33.01
N GLU A 31 9.85 -4.34 -33.05
CA GLU A 31 10.33 -5.29 -34.07
C GLU A 31 9.62 -6.64 -34.02
N LYS A 32 9.43 -7.19 -32.81
CA LYS A 32 8.86 -8.55 -32.63
C LYS A 32 7.40 -8.64 -33.03
N PHE A 33 6.64 -7.57 -32.82
CA PHE A 33 5.20 -7.54 -33.08
C PHE A 33 4.82 -6.77 -34.33
N ASP A 34 5.81 -6.26 -35.08
CA ASP A 34 5.65 -5.63 -36.40
C ASP A 34 4.64 -4.47 -36.37
N PHE A 35 4.86 -3.52 -35.47
CA PHE A 35 4.11 -2.26 -35.40
C PHE A 35 5.07 -1.07 -35.35
N SER A 36 4.55 0.15 -35.55
CA SER A 36 5.31 1.40 -35.46
C SER A 36 4.98 2.12 -34.14
N LEU A 37 5.98 2.40 -33.30
CA LEU A 37 5.80 3.26 -32.13
C LEU A 37 5.28 4.65 -32.55
N ARG A 38 5.71 5.15 -33.71
CA ARG A 38 5.32 6.48 -34.18
C ARG A 38 3.88 6.56 -34.67
N ASP A 39 3.43 5.53 -35.39
CA ASP A 39 2.19 5.58 -36.16
C ASP A 39 1.05 4.80 -35.49
N ASP A 40 1.37 3.73 -34.76
CA ASP A 40 0.38 2.82 -34.15
C ASP A 40 0.19 3.07 -32.64
N VAL A 41 1.11 3.78 -31.97
CA VAL A 41 1.05 4.06 -30.53
C VAL A 41 0.69 5.51 -30.25
N GLN A 42 -0.49 5.72 -29.68
CA GLN A 42 -0.96 7.06 -29.32
C GLN A 42 -0.30 7.60 -28.03
N ALA A 43 -0.11 6.72 -27.03
CA ALA A 43 0.43 7.11 -25.74
C ALA A 43 1.06 5.93 -25.01
N MET A 44 2.05 6.22 -24.17
CA MET A 44 2.71 5.27 -23.30
C MET A 44 2.43 5.62 -21.85
N VAL A 45 1.78 4.69 -21.14
CA VAL A 45 1.49 4.84 -19.70
C VAL A 45 2.58 4.14 -18.89
N HIS A 46 3.21 4.85 -17.97
CA HIS A 46 4.36 4.33 -17.21
C HIS A 46 4.34 4.75 -15.74
N ASP A 47 5.13 4.08 -14.88
CA ASP A 47 5.31 4.53 -13.50
C ASP A 47 6.22 5.79 -13.42
N ASN A 48 6.32 6.39 -12.23
CA ASN A 48 7.13 7.60 -12.04
C ASN A 48 8.58 7.28 -11.63
N ALA A 49 9.08 6.06 -11.85
CA ALA A 49 10.46 5.73 -11.55
C ALA A 49 11.41 6.56 -12.45
N ALA A 50 12.45 7.13 -11.84
CA ALA A 50 13.28 8.13 -12.50
C ALA A 50 14.04 7.60 -13.74
N ASN A 51 14.31 6.30 -13.77
CA ASN A 51 14.85 5.56 -14.91
C ASN A 51 13.84 5.43 -16.05
N VAL A 52 12.60 4.99 -15.74
CA VAL A 52 11.50 4.82 -16.70
C VAL A 52 11.10 6.16 -17.31
N VAL A 53 10.94 7.20 -16.50
CA VAL A 53 10.64 8.56 -16.99
C VAL A 53 11.71 9.06 -17.97
N LYS A 54 12.98 8.75 -17.74
CA LYS A 54 14.07 9.13 -18.67
C LYS A 54 14.02 8.33 -19.97
N ALA A 55 13.73 7.03 -19.90
CA ALA A 55 13.57 6.18 -21.09
C ALA A 55 12.39 6.66 -21.95
N ILE A 56 11.21 6.86 -21.36
CA ILE A 56 10.02 7.30 -22.10
C ILE A 56 10.22 8.68 -22.74
N ARG A 57 10.94 9.61 -22.10
CA ARG A 57 11.28 10.90 -22.72
C ARG A 57 12.10 10.75 -24.00
N ILE A 58 13.05 9.80 -24.02
CA ILE A 58 13.83 9.52 -25.22
C ILE A 58 12.93 8.96 -26.33
N LEU A 59 11.96 8.10 -26.00
CA LEU A 59 11.00 7.57 -26.98
C LEU A 59 10.03 8.64 -27.48
N GLU A 60 9.58 9.54 -26.61
CA GLU A 60 8.76 10.69 -26.97
C GLU A 60 9.51 11.60 -27.97
N GLU A 61 10.81 11.87 -27.72
CA GLU A 61 11.67 12.62 -28.65
C GLU A 61 11.91 11.90 -29.99
N ARG A 62 12.09 10.57 -29.97
CA ARG A 62 12.37 9.75 -31.17
C ARG A 62 11.14 9.48 -32.04
N HIS A 63 10.03 9.12 -31.41
CA HIS A 63 8.84 8.58 -32.07
C HIS A 63 7.63 9.51 -31.98
N GLY A 64 7.66 10.56 -31.16
CA GLY A 64 6.53 11.48 -31.00
C GLY A 64 5.35 10.91 -30.20
N VAL A 65 5.57 9.82 -29.47
CA VAL A 65 4.56 9.17 -28.62
C VAL A 65 4.28 9.99 -27.37
N ALA A 66 3.02 10.10 -26.97
CA ALA A 66 2.68 10.85 -25.75
C ALA A 66 3.11 10.11 -24.48
N SER A 67 3.84 10.80 -23.59
CA SER A 67 4.22 10.27 -22.27
C SER A 67 3.12 10.54 -21.23
N LEU A 68 2.57 9.48 -20.62
CA LEU A 68 1.54 9.58 -19.60
C LEU A 68 1.98 8.89 -18.29
N PRO A 69 2.17 9.64 -17.20
CA PRO A 69 2.32 9.08 -15.87
C PRO A 69 1.09 8.24 -15.48
N CYS A 70 1.32 7.10 -14.85
CA CYS A 70 0.25 6.27 -14.30
C CYS A 70 -0.45 7.02 -13.15
N ASP A 71 -1.73 7.33 -13.33
CA ASP A 71 -2.56 7.99 -12.31
C ASP A 71 -2.57 7.23 -10.99
N GLY A 72 -2.60 5.89 -11.04
CA GLY A 72 -2.57 5.05 -9.85
C GLY A 72 -1.27 5.19 -9.06
N HIS A 73 -0.13 5.19 -9.76
CA HIS A 73 1.17 5.38 -9.13
C HIS A 73 1.34 6.82 -8.62
N THR A 74 0.89 7.82 -9.38
CA THR A 74 0.91 9.23 -8.96
C THR A 74 0.06 9.44 -7.70
N THR A 75 -1.14 8.87 -7.66
CA THR A 75 -2.01 8.91 -6.46
C THR A 75 -1.32 8.24 -5.27
N GLN A 76 -0.70 7.07 -5.47
CA GLN A 76 0.06 6.38 -4.43
C GLN A 76 1.20 7.24 -3.87
N LEU A 77 1.91 8.00 -4.70
CA LEU A 77 2.95 8.94 -4.25
C LEU A 77 2.37 10.11 -3.45
N ILE A 78 1.29 10.72 -3.92
CA ILE A 78 0.62 11.84 -3.23
C ILE A 78 0.14 11.40 -1.85
N VAL A 79 -0.52 10.24 -1.77
CA VAL A 79 -0.99 9.70 -0.48
C VAL A 79 0.21 9.40 0.41
N ASN A 80 1.23 8.69 -0.06
CA ASN A 80 2.44 8.40 0.73
C ASN A 80 3.11 9.68 1.24
N HIS A 81 3.12 10.76 0.46
CA HIS A 81 3.62 12.05 0.90
C HIS A 81 2.75 12.62 2.03
N ALA A 82 1.42 12.61 1.89
CA ALA A 82 0.51 13.06 2.93
C ALA A 82 0.64 12.25 4.23
N LEU A 83 0.89 10.93 4.15
CA LEU A 83 1.11 10.05 5.30
C LEU A 83 2.36 10.42 6.12
N LYS A 84 3.28 11.20 5.55
CA LYS A 84 4.47 11.70 6.27
C LYS A 84 4.19 12.89 7.17
N ASP A 85 2.99 13.51 7.11
CA ASP A 85 2.58 14.52 8.10
C ASP A 85 2.80 13.98 9.51
N SER A 86 3.43 14.78 10.37
CA SER A 86 3.90 14.32 11.68
C SER A 86 2.78 13.77 12.56
N ARG A 87 1.55 14.30 12.46
CA ARG A 87 0.40 13.83 13.23
C ARG A 87 -0.09 12.49 12.71
N ILE A 88 -0.20 12.36 11.39
CA ILE A 88 -0.62 11.12 10.74
C ILE A 88 0.42 10.01 10.99
N ASN A 89 1.69 10.33 10.79
CA ASN A 89 2.80 9.39 11.01
C ASN A 89 2.84 8.92 12.47
N LYS A 90 2.67 9.82 13.45
CA LYS A 90 2.57 9.46 14.87
C LYS A 90 1.39 8.52 15.14
N ALA A 91 0.22 8.80 14.58
CA ALA A 91 -0.96 7.94 14.74
C ALA A 91 -0.76 6.55 14.12
N LEU A 92 -0.18 6.48 12.91
CA LEU A 92 0.20 5.22 12.27
C LEU A 92 1.29 4.48 13.05
N GLY A 93 2.26 5.19 13.63
CA GLY A 93 3.31 4.62 14.47
C GLY A 93 2.77 3.92 15.72
N GLY A 94 1.74 4.52 16.35
CA GLY A 94 1.00 3.89 17.45
C GLY A 94 0.28 2.61 17.00
N ALA A 95 -0.43 2.66 15.87
CA ALA A 95 -1.09 1.50 15.29
C ALA A 95 -0.10 0.37 14.97
N ARG A 96 1.03 0.68 14.34
CA ARG A 96 2.11 -0.29 14.04
C ARG A 96 2.69 -0.91 15.30
N SER A 97 2.90 -0.11 16.33
CA SER A 97 3.44 -0.59 17.61
C SER A 97 2.47 -1.56 18.29
N LEU A 98 1.17 -1.23 18.27
CA LEU A 98 0.10 -2.07 18.78
C LEU A 98 0.01 -3.40 18.02
N VAL A 99 -0.15 -3.34 16.70
CA VAL A 99 -0.25 -4.53 15.85
C VAL A 99 1.00 -5.39 15.95
N GLY A 100 2.18 -4.76 15.92
CA GLY A 100 3.45 -5.44 16.05
C GLY A 100 3.62 -6.12 17.40
N TYR A 101 3.05 -5.57 18.48
CA TYR A 101 3.05 -6.23 19.78
C TYR A 101 2.25 -7.55 19.76
N PHE A 102 1.05 -7.55 19.19
CA PHE A 102 0.26 -8.78 19.03
C PHE A 102 0.98 -9.83 18.17
N HIS A 103 1.61 -9.42 17.06
CA HIS A 103 2.38 -10.34 16.22
C HIS A 103 3.57 -10.98 16.94
N ARG A 104 4.19 -10.28 17.90
CA ARG A 104 5.35 -10.80 18.66
C ARG A 104 4.97 -11.53 19.95
N SER A 105 3.70 -11.50 20.36
CA SER A 105 3.26 -12.09 21.62
C SER A 105 2.16 -13.12 21.40
N ASP A 106 2.54 -14.39 21.53
CA ASP A 106 1.60 -15.51 21.45
C ASP A 106 0.52 -15.41 22.53
N VAL A 107 0.90 -14.97 23.74
CA VAL A 107 -0.04 -14.73 24.84
C VAL A 107 -1.07 -13.67 24.48
N ALA A 108 -0.63 -12.52 23.95
CA ALA A 108 -1.54 -11.46 23.52
C ALA A 108 -2.47 -11.93 22.40
N THR A 109 -1.93 -12.66 21.41
CA THR A 109 -2.70 -13.21 20.30
C THR A 109 -3.73 -14.24 20.76
N MET A 110 -3.35 -15.14 21.68
CA MET A 110 -4.26 -16.13 22.25
C MET A 110 -5.38 -15.44 23.04
N LYS A 111 -5.04 -14.48 23.90
CA LYS A 111 -6.02 -13.73 24.70
C LYS A 111 -6.94 -12.90 23.83
N LEU A 112 -6.46 -12.35 22.71
CA LEU A 112 -7.31 -11.65 21.74
C LEU A 112 -8.35 -12.61 21.14
N LYS A 113 -7.95 -13.81 20.73
CA LYS A 113 -8.89 -14.82 20.22
C LYS A 113 -9.95 -15.18 21.25
N LEU A 114 -9.56 -15.43 22.50
CA LEU A 114 -10.52 -15.72 23.57
C LEU A 114 -11.50 -14.56 23.80
N LYS A 115 -11.04 -13.30 23.70
CA LYS A 115 -11.93 -12.13 23.77
C LYS A 115 -12.85 -12.02 22.55
N GLN A 116 -12.36 -12.34 21.36
CA GLN A 116 -13.17 -12.40 20.15
C GLN A 116 -14.31 -13.43 20.28
N GLU A 117 -14.00 -14.62 20.79
CA GLU A 117 -14.95 -15.69 21.07
C GLU A 117 -15.99 -15.26 22.12
N GLN A 118 -15.53 -14.75 23.27
CA GLN A 118 -16.40 -14.29 24.37
C GLN A 118 -17.37 -13.19 23.94
N MET A 119 -16.93 -12.31 23.03
CA MET A 119 -17.73 -11.17 22.54
C MET A 119 -18.54 -11.50 21.29
N GLY A 120 -18.41 -12.72 20.73
CA GLY A 120 -19.09 -13.10 19.49
C GLY A 120 -18.66 -12.26 18.28
N THR A 121 -17.44 -11.72 18.28
CA THR A 121 -16.90 -10.91 17.17
C THR A 121 -16.16 -11.79 16.15
N ALA A 122 -15.93 -11.26 14.94
CA ALA A 122 -15.17 -11.98 13.93
C ALA A 122 -13.73 -12.28 14.40
N HIS A 123 -13.27 -13.52 14.17
CA HIS A 123 -11.94 -14.01 14.56
C HIS A 123 -10.84 -13.56 13.59
N HIS A 124 -10.73 -12.26 13.40
CA HIS A 124 -9.74 -11.70 12.50
C HIS A 124 -8.43 -11.40 13.22
N LYS A 125 -7.31 -11.82 12.62
CA LYS A 125 -5.99 -11.38 13.04
C LYS A 125 -5.81 -9.89 12.74
N LEU A 126 -5.03 -9.20 13.55
CA LEU A 126 -4.60 -7.85 13.23
C LEU A 126 -3.66 -7.89 12.01
N THR A 127 -3.75 -6.88 11.14
CA THR A 127 -2.96 -6.79 9.90
C THR A 127 -1.88 -5.75 10.08
N GLN A 128 -0.62 -6.08 9.78
CA GLN A 128 0.47 -5.11 9.76
C GLN A 128 0.57 -4.45 8.39
N ASP A 129 0.84 -3.15 8.36
CA ASP A 129 1.00 -2.41 7.12
C ASP A 129 2.39 -2.60 6.49
N VAL A 130 2.46 -2.29 5.19
CA VAL A 130 3.68 -2.27 4.37
C VAL A 130 3.91 -0.83 3.93
N ALA A 131 5.04 -0.26 4.32
CA ALA A 131 5.31 1.18 4.24
C ALA A 131 5.14 1.81 2.83
N VAL A 132 5.22 1.01 1.77
CA VAL A 132 5.13 1.47 0.37
C VAL A 132 3.71 1.58 -0.18
N SER A 133 2.69 0.98 0.45
CA SER A 133 1.31 0.97 -0.05
C SER A 133 0.32 1.52 0.96
N TRP A 134 -0.44 2.56 0.57
CA TRP A 134 -1.43 3.18 1.46
C TRP A 134 -2.61 2.26 1.74
N ASN A 135 -2.91 1.34 0.81
CA ASN A 135 -3.92 0.29 0.99
C ASN A 135 -3.62 -0.54 2.24
N SER A 136 -2.35 -0.91 2.46
CA SER A 136 -1.97 -1.71 3.62
C SER A 136 -2.11 -0.94 4.95
N SER A 137 -1.80 0.37 4.96
CA SER A 137 -2.04 1.21 6.13
C SER A 137 -3.54 1.38 6.39
N TYR A 138 -4.34 1.54 5.34
CA TYR A 138 -5.80 1.57 5.43
C TYR A 138 -6.36 0.24 5.99
N ASP A 139 -5.90 -0.90 5.50
CA ASP A 139 -6.34 -2.22 5.95
C ASP A 139 -5.98 -2.48 7.42
N MET A 140 -4.75 -2.12 7.83
CA MET A 140 -4.32 -2.18 9.23
C MET A 140 -5.24 -1.36 10.15
N ILE A 141 -5.48 -0.09 9.79
CA ILE A 141 -6.33 0.80 10.58
C ILE A 141 -7.78 0.30 10.62
N THR A 142 -8.31 -0.12 9.48
CA THR A 142 -9.68 -0.65 9.38
C THR A 142 -9.83 -1.90 10.26
N ARG A 143 -8.86 -2.82 10.22
CA ARG A 143 -8.85 -4.03 11.05
C ARG A 143 -8.72 -3.71 12.54
N LEU A 144 -7.92 -2.73 12.92
CA LEU A 144 -7.83 -2.27 14.31
C LEU A 144 -9.15 -1.68 14.81
N LEU A 145 -9.81 -0.84 14.00
CA LEU A 145 -11.11 -0.25 14.36
C LEU A 145 -12.22 -1.30 14.45
N GLU A 146 -12.20 -2.29 13.57
CA GLU A 146 -13.09 -3.45 13.60
C GLU A 146 -12.92 -4.26 14.90
N GLN A 147 -11.67 -4.47 15.31
CA GLN A 147 -11.29 -5.30 16.46
C GLN A 147 -11.09 -4.50 17.76
N ARG A 148 -11.48 -3.22 17.81
CA ARG A 148 -11.22 -2.33 18.97
C ARG A 148 -11.81 -2.85 20.28
N TRP A 149 -12.98 -3.47 20.21
CA TRP A 149 -13.72 -3.96 21.36
C TRP A 149 -13.05 -5.16 22.04
N PRO A 150 -12.58 -6.20 21.32
CA PRO A 150 -11.80 -7.26 21.93
C PRO A 150 -10.35 -6.83 22.24
N VAL A 151 -9.73 -5.92 21.47
CA VAL A 151 -8.35 -5.46 21.71
C VAL A 151 -8.19 -4.72 23.04
N THR A 152 -9.12 -3.81 23.37
CA THR A 152 -9.05 -2.97 24.59
C THR A 152 -8.96 -3.80 25.90
N PRO A 153 -9.85 -4.77 26.17
CA PRO A 153 -9.76 -5.61 27.36
C PRO A 153 -8.60 -6.61 27.29
N THR A 154 -8.16 -7.03 26.11
CA THR A 154 -6.94 -7.85 25.99
C THR A 154 -5.71 -7.08 26.44
N LEU A 155 -5.60 -5.80 26.09
CA LEU A 155 -4.52 -4.94 26.58
C LEU A 155 -4.64 -4.62 28.07
N SER A 156 -5.85 -4.64 28.63
CA SER A 156 -6.08 -4.42 30.06
C SER A 156 -5.76 -5.65 30.92
N ASP A 157 -5.54 -6.82 30.32
CA ASP A 157 -5.16 -8.05 31.02
C ASP A 157 -3.70 -7.95 31.51
N PRO A 158 -3.44 -8.01 32.83
CA PRO A 158 -2.08 -7.92 33.38
C PRO A 158 -1.13 -9.04 32.89
N GLU A 159 -1.67 -10.19 32.47
CA GLU A 159 -0.88 -11.27 31.88
C GLU A 159 -0.36 -10.92 30.47
N VAL A 160 -1.03 -9.98 29.80
CA VAL A 160 -0.69 -9.48 28.47
C VAL A 160 0.17 -8.22 28.60
N THR A 161 -0.35 -7.18 29.24
CA THR A 161 0.31 -5.88 29.37
C THR A 161 0.76 -5.66 30.81
N ARG A 162 2.05 -5.86 31.07
CA ARG A 162 2.66 -5.38 32.32
C ARG A 162 2.63 -3.86 32.35
N ALA A 163 2.55 -3.24 33.53
CA ALA A 163 2.42 -1.78 33.72
C ALA A 163 3.40 -0.90 32.90
N ALA A 164 4.59 -1.43 32.56
CA ALA A 164 5.55 -0.76 31.68
C ALA A 164 5.10 -0.59 30.21
N LYS A 165 3.96 -1.15 29.80
CA LYS A 165 3.47 -1.17 28.42
C LYS A 165 2.15 -0.43 28.19
N HIS A 166 1.66 0.35 29.16
CA HIS A 166 0.46 1.21 29.02
C HIS A 166 0.54 2.24 27.88
N TYR A 167 1.72 2.48 27.30
CA TYR A 167 1.83 3.30 26.09
C TYR A 167 1.12 2.68 24.86
N LEU A 168 0.81 1.38 24.91
CA LEU A 168 0.06 0.65 23.88
C LEU A 168 -1.46 0.79 24.03
N ASP A 169 -1.94 1.35 25.14
CA ASP A 169 -3.36 1.55 25.37
C ASP A 169 -3.94 2.45 24.28
N MET A 170 -5.09 2.06 23.76
CA MET A 170 -5.76 2.76 22.69
C MET A 170 -6.33 4.08 23.21
N LYS A 171 -5.53 5.14 23.11
CA LYS A 171 -5.95 6.47 23.54
C LYS A 171 -7.06 7.00 22.64
N ALA A 172 -8.04 7.68 23.23
CA ALA A 172 -9.22 8.18 22.51
C ALA A 172 -8.89 9.14 21.35
N ASP A 173 -7.81 9.92 21.47
CA ASP A 173 -7.28 10.81 20.44
C ASP A 173 -6.71 10.07 19.22
N LEU A 174 -6.02 8.94 19.47
CA LEU A 174 -5.54 8.04 18.41
C LEU A 174 -6.70 7.34 17.70
N GLU A 175 -7.70 6.86 18.45
CA GLU A 175 -8.87 6.22 17.85
C GLU A 175 -9.66 7.21 16.96
N ALA A 176 -9.87 8.44 17.43
CA ALA A 176 -10.51 9.49 16.64
C ALA A 176 -9.73 9.79 15.35
N SER A 177 -8.40 9.86 15.44
CA SER A 177 -7.51 10.06 14.29
C SER A 177 -7.60 8.89 13.29
N TRP A 178 -7.66 7.66 13.78
CA TRP A 178 -7.81 6.46 12.94
C TRP A 178 -9.17 6.39 12.24
N ARG A 179 -10.25 6.79 12.91
CA ARG A 179 -11.58 6.89 12.29
C ARG A 179 -11.61 7.91 11.16
N ASN A 180 -11.01 9.07 11.39
CA ASN A 180 -10.88 10.11 10.38
C ASN A 180 -10.08 9.58 9.18
N TYR A 181 -8.91 8.97 9.45
CA TYR A 181 -8.06 8.33 8.44
C TYR A 181 -8.79 7.31 7.57
N SER A 182 -9.48 6.34 8.18
CA SER A 182 -10.23 5.30 7.46
C SER A 182 -11.35 5.89 6.60
N LYS A 183 -12.03 6.94 7.07
CA LYS A 183 -13.07 7.60 6.28
C LYS A 183 -12.51 8.23 4.98
N HIS A 184 -11.38 8.93 5.08
CA HIS A 184 -10.79 9.66 3.94
C HIS A 184 -9.97 8.80 2.98
N LEU A 185 -9.47 7.66 3.45
CA LEU A 185 -8.71 6.72 2.64
C LEU A 185 -9.51 5.49 2.21
N SER A 186 -10.81 5.45 2.46
CA SER A 186 -11.64 4.39 1.91
C SER A 186 -11.50 4.39 0.37
N PRO A 187 -11.01 3.31 -0.26
CA PRO A 187 -11.05 3.20 -1.70
C PRO A 187 -12.50 3.37 -2.14
N SER A 188 -12.75 4.11 -3.21
CA SER A 188 -14.08 4.17 -3.82
C SER A 188 -14.46 2.76 -4.29
N ARG A 189 -15.07 1.97 -3.40
CA ARG A 189 -15.58 0.65 -3.73
C ARG A 189 -16.70 0.88 -4.73
N LYS A 190 -16.51 0.47 -5.99
CA LYS A 190 -17.68 0.11 -6.79
C LYS A 190 -18.44 -0.96 -6.00
N PRO A 191 -19.76 -0.80 -5.79
CA PRO A 191 -20.54 -1.87 -5.18
C PRO A 191 -20.32 -3.15 -6.01
N PRO A 192 -20.26 -4.34 -5.37
CA PRO A 192 -20.23 -5.58 -6.11
C PRO A 192 -21.43 -5.59 -7.05
N SER A 193 -21.18 -5.79 -8.35
CA SER A 193 -22.23 -6.04 -9.32
C SER A 193 -23.02 -7.26 -8.84
N SER A 194 -24.28 -7.01 -8.50
CA SER A 194 -25.31 -8.01 -8.16
C SER A 194 -25.45 -9.07 -9.24
#